data_AF-A0A5C1AXI7-F1
#
_entry.id   AF-A0A5C1AXI7-F1
#
_cell.length_a   1.000
_cell.length_b   1.000
_cell.length_c   1.000
_cell.angle_alpha   90.00
_cell.angle_beta   90.00
_cell.angle_gamma   90.00
#
_symmetry.space_group_name_H-M   'P 1'
#
loop_
_entity.id
_entity.type
_entity.pdbx_description
1 polymer ?
#
loop_
_entity_poly.entity_id
_entity_poly.type
_entity_poly.pdbx_seq_one_letter_code
_entity_poly.pdbx_strand_id
1 'polypeptide(L)'
;MRSLLMMVGLPDLPLLSIILIVMMIVLTALLFGWISDLLLGNGGFGTLLNAGLILVGGFAGAWLWHRFGVPTRIDPNALRAAIALASGLFLLVVAAVFRP
;
A
#
# COMPACT_ATOMS: atom_id res chain seq x y z
N MET A 1 -19.51 -10.24 15.29
CA MET A 1 -18.72 -9.64 14.18
C MET A 1 -18.09 -8.32 14.57
N ARG A 2 -18.83 -7.36 15.15
CA ARG A 2 -18.29 -6.05 15.58
C ARG A 2 -17.11 -6.15 16.57
N SER A 3 -17.15 -7.05 17.56
CA SER A 3 -16.02 -7.23 18.49
C SER A 3 -14.77 -7.87 17.86
N LEU A 4 -14.95 -8.76 16.86
CA LEU A 4 -13.84 -9.37 16.13
C LEU A 4 -13.07 -8.33 15.29
N LEU A 5 -13.78 -7.38 14.68
CA LEU A 5 -13.17 -6.29 13.90
C LEU A 5 -12.38 -5.34 14.80
N MET A 6 -12.89 -5.01 15.98
CA MET A 6 -12.15 -4.18 16.96
C MET A 6 -10.90 -4.89 17.50
N MET A 7 -10.91 -6.21 17.59
CA MET A 7 -9.76 -7.01 18.03
C MET A 7 -8.57 -6.92 17.06
N VAL A 8 -8.83 -6.58 15.78
CA VAL A 8 -7.82 -6.35 14.73
C VAL A 8 -7.47 -4.85 14.59
N GLY A 9 -7.99 -4.00 15.49
CA GLY A 9 -7.68 -2.57 15.51
C GLY A 9 -8.45 -1.72 14.50
N LEU A 10 -9.54 -2.23 13.91
CA LEU A 10 -10.40 -1.44 13.03
C LEU A 10 -11.19 -0.40 13.85
N PRO A 11 -11.29 0.86 13.39
CA PRO A 11 -12.06 1.89 14.05
C PRO A 11 -13.55 1.54 14.08
N ASP A 12 -14.25 1.92 15.17
CA ASP A 12 -15.68 1.66 15.32
C ASP A 12 -16.52 2.59 14.43
N LEU A 13 -16.61 2.21 13.15
CA LEU A 13 -17.36 2.90 12.12
C LEU A 13 -18.59 2.08 11.68
N PRO A 14 -19.65 2.72 11.16
CA PRO A 14 -20.74 2.02 10.50
C PRO A 14 -20.21 1.06 9.42
N LEU A 15 -20.82 -0.13 9.30
CA LEU A 15 -20.37 -1.17 8.36
C LEU A 15 -20.20 -0.64 6.93
N LEU A 16 -21.12 0.23 6.49
CA LEU A 16 -21.07 0.89 5.19
C LEU A 16 -19.76 1.69 5.03
N SER A 17 -19.37 2.47 6.04
CA SER A 17 -18.15 3.27 6.02
C SER A 17 -16.89 2.40 5.94
N ILE A 18 -16.87 1.26 6.65
CA ILE A 18 -15.76 0.30 6.56
C ILE A 18 -15.65 -0.26 5.13
N ILE A 19 -16.78 -0.68 4.55
CA ILE A 19 -16.82 -1.19 3.16
C ILE A 19 -16.30 -0.12 2.20
N LEU A 20 -16.74 1.13 2.34
CA LEU A 20 -16.29 2.23 1.49
C LEU A 20 -14.79 2.47 1.61
N ILE A 21 -14.24 2.48 2.82
CA ILE A 21 -12.79 2.67 3.03
C ILE A 21 -12.00 1.52 2.39
N VAL A 22 -12.42 0.28 2.63
CA VAL A 22 -11.76 -0.89 2.03
C VAL A 22 -11.84 -0.84 0.50
N MET A 23 -13.00 -0.49 -0.05
CA MET A 23 -13.18 -0.32 -1.49
C MET A 23 -12.26 0.77 -2.04
N MET A 24 -12.14 1.91 -1.35
CA MET A 24 -11.21 2.97 -1.77
C MET A 24 -9.76 2.50 -1.78
N ILE A 25 -9.33 1.75 -0.76
CA ILE A 25 -7.97 1.20 -0.67
C ILE A 25 -7.73 0.21 -1.82
N VAL A 26 -8.65 -0.73 -2.03
CA VAL A 26 -8.55 -1.76 -3.07
C VAL A 26 -8.54 -1.12 -4.47
N LEU A 27 -9.47 -0.21 -4.75
CA LEU A 27 -9.54 0.48 -6.04
C LEU A 27 -8.29 1.33 -6.30
N THR A 28 -7.76 1.99 -5.25
CA THR A 28 -6.51 2.75 -5.36
C THR A 28 -5.34 1.83 -5.68
N ALA A 29 -5.22 0.70 -4.98
CA ALA A 29 -4.16 -0.28 -5.24
C ALA A 29 -4.25 -0.84 -6.67
N LEU A 30 -5.45 -1.19 -7.14
CA LEU A 30 -5.67 -1.65 -8.51
C LEU A 30 -5.38 -0.56 -9.55
N LEU A 31 -5.75 0.70 -9.27
CA LEU A 31 -5.42 1.83 -10.14
C LEU A 31 -3.91 1.99 -10.30
N PHE A 32 -3.15 1.96 -9.20
CA PHE A 32 -1.68 2.02 -9.26
C PHE A 32 -1.08 0.76 -9.92
N GLY A 33 -1.67 -0.41 -9.69
CA GLY A 33 -1.30 -1.64 -10.38
C GLY A 33 -1.47 -1.55 -11.90
N TRP A 34 -2.56 -0.91 -12.35
CA TRP A 34 -2.83 -0.70 -13.77
C TRP A 34 -1.92 0.37 -14.38
N ILE A 35 -1.72 1.50 -13.69
CA ILE A 35 -0.80 2.56 -14.13
C ILE A 35 0.62 1.99 -14.27
N SER A 36 1.09 1.24 -13.27
CA SER A 36 2.41 0.61 -13.33
C SER A 36 2.52 -0.43 -14.44
N ASP A 37 1.47 -1.19 -14.72
CA ASP A 37 1.46 -2.14 -15.84
C ASP A 37 1.64 -1.44 -17.19
N LEU A 38 0.93 -0.33 -17.39
CA LEU A 38 1.09 0.52 -18.58
C LEU A 38 2.50 1.11 -18.70
N LEU A 39 3.08 1.57 -17.59
CA LEU A 39 4.41 2.19 -17.57
C LEU A 39 5.55 1.18 -17.77
N LEU A 40 5.41 -0.03 -17.21
CA LEU A 40 6.40 -1.09 -17.34
C LEU A 40 6.33 -1.80 -18.69
N GLY A 41 5.20 -1.71 -19.41
CA GLY A 41 5.00 -2.38 -20.70
C GLY A 41 5.28 -3.88 -20.59
N ASN A 42 6.24 -4.38 -21.37
CA ASN A 42 6.65 -5.79 -21.35
C ASN A 42 7.23 -6.25 -20.00
N GLY A 43 7.66 -5.32 -19.14
CA GLY A 43 8.15 -5.60 -17.79
C GLY A 43 7.03 -5.78 -16.75
N GLY A 44 5.79 -5.43 -17.06
CA GLY A 44 4.65 -5.47 -16.13
C GLY A 44 4.19 -6.88 -15.78
N PHE A 45 3.85 -7.13 -14.51
CA PHE A 45 3.37 -8.44 -14.03
C PHE A 45 1.84 -8.58 -14.15
N GLY A 46 1.16 -7.63 -14.79
CA GLY A 46 -0.28 -7.49 -14.78
C GLY A 46 -0.78 -6.70 -13.56
N THR A 47 -1.94 -6.05 -13.72
CA THR A 47 -2.56 -5.17 -12.72
C THR A 47 -2.61 -5.76 -11.31
N LEU A 48 -2.99 -7.04 -11.18
CA LEU A 48 -3.27 -7.65 -9.88
C LEU A 48 -1.99 -7.98 -9.10
N LEU A 49 -0.96 -8.48 -9.77
CA LEU A 49 0.34 -8.73 -9.15
C LEU A 49 1.08 -7.42 -8.83
N ASN A 50 1.02 -6.44 -9.74
CA ASN A 50 1.60 -5.11 -9.49
C ASN A 50 0.97 -4.46 -8.26
N ALA A 51 -0.37 -4.50 -8.14
CA ALA A 51 -1.09 -3.99 -6.97
C ALA A 51 -0.66 -4.72 -5.68
N GLY A 52 -0.51 -6.06 -5.73
CA GLY A 52 -0.04 -6.86 -4.61
C GLY A 52 1.38 -6.46 -4.16
N LEU A 53 2.32 -6.29 -5.11
CA LEU A 53 3.68 -5.85 -4.82
C LEU A 53 3.70 -4.46 -4.19
N ILE A 54 2.90 -3.52 -4.70
CA ILE A 54 2.80 -2.17 -4.12
C ILE A 54 2.29 -2.23 -2.68
N LEU A 55 1.27 -3.04 -2.39
CA LEU A 55 0.74 -3.20 -1.03
C LEU A 55 1.78 -3.82 -0.08
N VAL A 56 2.48 -4.86 -0.51
CA VAL A 56 3.52 -5.53 0.30
C VAL A 56 4.68 -4.56 0.57
N GLY A 57 5.19 -3.90 -0.47
CA GLY A 57 6.29 -2.95 -0.33
C GLY A 57 5.91 -1.74 0.53
N GLY A 58 4.69 -1.24 0.37
CA GLY A 58 4.20 -0.12 1.16
C GLY A 58 3.96 -0.47 2.63
N PHE A 59 3.40 -1.64 2.91
CA PHE A 59 3.28 -2.15 4.26
C PHE A 59 4.66 -2.33 4.92
N ALA A 60 5.59 -3.00 4.23
CA ALA A 60 6.94 -3.25 4.73
C ALA A 60 7.69 -1.94 5.01
N GLY A 61 7.62 -0.96 4.10
CA GLY A 61 8.24 0.35 4.27
C GLY A 61 7.64 1.15 5.41
N ALA A 62 6.31 1.20 5.50
CA ALA A 62 5.62 1.88 6.61
C ALA A 62 5.94 1.24 7.96
N TRP A 63 5.98 -0.10 8.02
CA TRP A 63 6.33 -0.86 9.21
C TRP A 63 7.78 -0.61 9.63
N LEU A 64 8.71 -0.64 8.67
CA LEU A 64 10.13 -0.38 8.93
C LEU A 64 10.34 1.04 9.46
N TRP A 65 9.66 2.03 8.89
CA TRP A 65 9.71 3.41 9.39
C TRP A 65 9.04 3.56 10.75
N HIS A 66 7.94 2.85 11.02
CA HIS A 66 7.33 2.86 12.33
C HIS A 66 8.28 2.30 13.41
N ARG A 67 9.12 1.32 13.05
CA ARG A 67 10.05 0.67 13.99
C ARG A 67 11.38 1.39 14.15
N PHE A 68 11.96 1.89 13.06
CA PHE A 68 13.33 2.42 13.01
C PHE A 68 13.42 3.88 12.55
N GLY A 69 12.28 4.50 12.21
CA GLY A 69 12.24 5.89 11.76
C GLY A 69 12.68 6.86 12.85
N VAL A 70 13.26 7.98 12.41
CA VAL A 70 13.75 9.05 13.28
C VAL A 70 12.66 10.13 13.41
N PRO A 71 12.49 10.77 14.58
CA PRO A 71 11.57 11.90 14.71
C PRO A 71 11.93 13.03 13.74
N THR A 72 10.97 13.40 12.90
CA THR A 72 11.08 14.50 11.93
C THR A 72 10.17 15.67 12.31
N ARG A 73 10.44 16.86 11.77
CA ARG A 73 9.56 18.04 11.93
C ARG A 73 8.31 18.01 11.04
N ILE A 74 8.20 17.01 10.16
CA ILE A 74 7.06 16.81 9.25
C ILE A 74 5.96 16.04 9.99
N ASP A 75 4.71 16.27 9.61
CA ASP A 75 3.57 15.48 10.10
C ASP A 75 3.86 13.96 10.00
N PRO A 76 3.83 13.22 11.12
CA PRO A 76 4.21 11.81 11.14
C PRO A 76 3.33 10.92 10.28
N ASN A 77 2.06 11.26 10.10
CA ASN A 77 1.10 10.47 9.32
C ASN A 77 1.35 10.69 7.83
N ALA A 78 1.55 11.95 7.41
CA ALA A 78 1.90 12.29 6.04
C ALA A 78 3.23 11.65 5.62
N LEU A 79 4.25 11.68 6.49
CA LEU A 79 5.54 11.06 6.21
C LEU A 79 5.43 9.55 6.09
N ARG A 80 4.70 8.88 6.99
CA ARG A 80 4.47 7.42 6.90
C ARG A 80 3.73 7.04 5.63
N ALA A 81 2.73 7.81 5.21
CA ALA A 81 2.00 7.58 3.97
C ALA A 81 2.93 7.73 2.74
N ALA A 82 3.78 8.75 2.73
CA ALA A 82 4.75 8.97 1.66
C ALA A 82 5.76 7.82 1.58
N ILE A 83 6.26 7.34 2.72
CA ILE A 83 7.20 6.22 2.79
C ILE A 83 6.55 4.92 2.34
N ALA A 84 5.29 4.68 2.73
CA ALA A 84 4.52 3.54 2.27
C ALA A 84 4.41 3.56 0.74
N LEU A 85 3.99 4.68 0.17
CA LEU A 85 3.85 4.80 -1.28
C LEU A 85 5.19 4.64 -2.01
N ALA A 86 6.24 5.30 -1.54
CA ALA A 86 7.58 5.21 -2.12
C ALA A 86 8.12 3.78 -2.07
N SER A 87 7.95 3.08 -0.94
CA SER A 87 8.44 1.71 -0.77
C SER A 87 7.66 0.70 -1.62
N GLY A 88 6.35 0.89 -1.77
CA GLY A 88 5.52 0.09 -2.66
C GLY A 88 5.94 0.20 -4.12
N LEU A 89 6.12 1.43 -4.61
CA LEU A 89 6.60 1.68 -5.97
C LEU A 89 8.03 1.18 -6.17
N PHE A 90 8.92 1.40 -5.19
CA PHE A 90 10.30 0.93 -5.24
C PHE A 90 10.39 -0.59 -5.35
N LEU A 91 9.62 -1.33 -4.54
CA LEU A 91 9.58 -2.79 -4.62
C LEU A 91 9.14 -3.28 -6.00
N LEU A 92 8.14 -2.64 -6.59
CA LEU A 92 7.67 -2.98 -7.94
C LEU A 92 8.74 -2.72 -9.00
N VAL A 93 9.45 -1.60 -8.93
CA VAL A 93 10.57 -1.30 -9.83
C VAL A 93 11.69 -2.34 -9.69
N VAL A 94 12.06 -2.67 -8.45
CA VAL A 94 13.07 -3.71 -8.16
C VAL A 94 12.63 -5.05 -8.74
N ALA A 95 11.38 -5.47 -8.52
CA ALA A 95 10.85 -6.71 -9.07
C ALA A 95 10.90 -6.73 -10.60
N ALA A 96 10.52 -5.62 -11.25
CA ALA A 96 10.56 -5.49 -12.71
C ALA A 96 11.98 -5.60 -13.28
N VAL A 97 12.99 -5.06 -12.59
CA VAL A 97 14.40 -5.14 -13.00
C VAL A 97 14.96 -6.57 -12.90
N PHE A 98 14.56 -7.33 -11.87
CA PHE A 98 15.01 -8.70 -11.66
C PHE A 98 14.19 -9.76 -12.41
N ARG A 99 13.21 -9.34 -13.21
CA ARG A 99 12.42 -10.25 -14.02
C ARG A 99 13.31 -10.85 -15.13
N PRO A 100 13.37 -12.19 -15.26
CA PRO A 100 14.11 -12.85 -16.33
C PRO A 100 13.46 -12.63 -17.70
#